data_AF-A0A0G1ZQI3-F1
#
_entry.id   AF-A0A0G1ZQI3-F1
#
_cell.length_a   1.000
_cell.length_b   1.000
_cell.length_c   1.000
_cell.angle_alpha   90.00
_cell.angle_beta   90.00
_cell.angle_gamma   90.00
#
_symmetry.space_group_name_H-M   'P 1'
#
loop_
_entity.id
_entity.type
_entity.pdbx_description
1 polymer ?
#
loop_
_entity_poly.entity_id
_entity_poly.type
_entity_poly.pdbx_seq_one_letter_code
_entity_poly.pdbx_strand_id
1 'polypeptide(L)'
;PEEIVYYVSVGVDIFDCVLPTRNARHGTLFVWKEDPKSAVREAFTRAQEGAADFRIAEALYEKIQITNERFTQDLSPIDQWNDTPTSQTYSRAYLRHLFKSGEMLGMRLATLQNLRFYLRMMEELREIIGT
;
A
#
# COMPACT_ATOMS: atom_id res chain seq x y z
N PRO A 1 -3.14 -7.40 -1.41
CA PRO A 1 -3.60 -6.42 -2.42
C PRO A 1 -3.70 -7.05 -3.81
N GLU A 2 -2.71 -7.86 -4.16
CA GLU A 2 -2.60 -8.70 -5.35
C GLU A 2 -3.87 -9.51 -5.67
N GLU A 3 -4.50 -10.12 -4.68
CA GLU A 3 -5.74 -10.88 -4.88
C GLU A 3 -6.87 -10.00 -5.42
N ILE A 4 -6.96 -8.74 -4.99
CA ILE A 4 -7.97 -7.80 -5.51
C ILE A 4 -7.72 -7.54 -7.00
N VAL A 5 -6.46 -7.33 -7.40
CA VAL A 5 -6.10 -7.15 -8.82
C VAL A 5 -6.49 -8.40 -9.63
N TYR A 6 -6.21 -9.59 -9.11
CA TYR A 6 -6.63 -10.85 -9.72
C TYR A 6 -8.16 -10.95 -9.86
N TYR A 7 -8.90 -10.73 -8.78
CA TYR A 7 -10.35 -10.85 -8.77
C TYR A 7 -11.04 -9.83 -9.68
N VAL A 8 -10.53 -8.59 -9.77
CA VAL A 8 -11.00 -7.61 -10.74
C VAL A 8 -10.74 -8.09 -12.18
N SER A 9 -9.60 -8.73 -12.44
CA SER A 9 -9.28 -9.27 -13.78
C SER A 9 -10.25 -10.38 -14.25
N VAL A 10 -10.96 -11.03 -13.32
CA VAL A 10 -11.98 -12.05 -13.59
C VAL A 10 -13.42 -11.57 -13.33
N GLY A 11 -13.63 -10.25 -13.16
CA GLY A 11 -14.96 -9.63 -13.12
C GLY A 11 -15.62 -9.54 -11.75
N VAL A 12 -14.84 -9.51 -10.65
CA VAL A 12 -15.37 -9.23 -9.30
C VAL A 12 -15.24 -7.74 -8.99
N ASP A 13 -16.33 -7.12 -8.51
CA ASP A 13 -16.42 -5.66 -8.39
C ASP A 13 -16.41 -5.11 -6.95
N ILE A 14 -16.77 -5.92 -5.94
CA ILE A 14 -16.91 -5.47 -4.55
C ILE A 14 -16.01 -6.30 -3.63
N PHE A 15 -15.29 -5.59 -2.76
CA PHE A 15 -14.34 -6.18 -1.81
C PHE A 15 -14.53 -5.57 -0.42
N ASP A 16 -14.46 -6.41 0.61
CA ASP A 16 -14.29 -6.00 2.00
C ASP A 16 -13.04 -6.66 2.57
N CYS A 17 -12.29 -5.94 3.41
CA CYS A 17 -11.05 -6.45 3.97
C CYS A 17 -10.60 -5.68 5.22
N VAL A 18 -10.33 -6.41 6.30
CA VAL A 18 -9.74 -5.85 7.52
C VAL A 18 -8.22 -5.64 7.43
N LEU A 19 -7.55 -6.27 6.46
CA LEU A 19 -6.08 -6.29 6.36
C LEU A 19 -5.41 -4.92 6.36
N PRO A 20 -5.84 -3.90 5.58
CA PRO A 20 -5.15 -2.61 5.56
C PRO A 20 -5.06 -1.97 6.95
N THR A 21 -6.16 -2.01 7.72
CA THR A 21 -6.21 -1.40 9.05
C THR A 21 -5.57 -2.29 10.12
N ARG A 22 -5.75 -3.62 10.04
CA ARG A 22 -5.12 -4.56 10.99
C ARG A 22 -3.60 -4.49 10.88
N ASN A 23 -3.06 -4.56 9.68
CA ASN A 23 -1.62 -4.51 9.42
C ASN A 23 -1.02 -3.17 9.84
N ALA A 24 -1.71 -2.07 9.54
CA ALA A 24 -1.29 -0.73 9.94
C ALA A 24 -1.09 -0.61 11.46
N ARG A 25 -2.03 -1.12 12.28
CA ARG A 25 -1.91 -1.07 13.75
C ARG A 25 -0.72 -1.86 14.29
N HIS A 26 -0.22 -2.83 13.53
CA HIS A 26 0.97 -3.60 13.86
C HIS A 26 2.24 -3.10 13.15
N GLY A 27 2.19 -1.92 12.50
CA GLY A 27 3.33 -1.28 11.88
C GLY A 27 3.72 -1.83 10.50
N THR A 28 2.87 -2.68 9.91
CA THR A 28 3.06 -3.15 8.53
C THR A 28 2.38 -2.19 7.55
N LEU A 29 3.16 -1.64 6.62
CA LEU A 29 2.70 -0.69 5.61
C LEU A 29 2.82 -1.28 4.20
N PHE A 30 1.87 -0.90 3.35
CA PHE A 30 1.93 -1.10 1.91
C PHE A 30 2.44 0.19 1.27
N VAL A 31 3.54 0.07 0.51
CA VAL A 31 4.22 1.18 -0.16
C VAL A 31 4.29 0.86 -1.64
N TRP A 32 3.96 1.81 -2.49
CA TRP A 32 4.05 1.64 -3.93
C TRP A 32 5.50 1.40 -4.37
N LYS A 33 5.69 0.43 -5.26
CA LYS A 33 7.02 0.13 -5.81
C LYS A 33 7.49 1.20 -6.80
N GLU A 34 6.53 1.76 -7.54
CA GLU A 34 6.70 2.82 -8.52
C GLU A 34 5.41 3.65 -8.62
N ASP A 35 5.29 4.49 -9.65
CA ASP A 35 4.07 5.26 -9.91
C ASP A 35 2.81 4.36 -9.90
N PRO A 36 1.73 4.72 -9.16
CA PRO A 36 0.58 3.83 -8.96
C PRO A 36 -0.10 3.39 -10.26
N LYS A 37 -0.19 4.29 -11.24
CA LYS A 37 -0.81 4.00 -12.53
C LYS A 37 -0.03 2.93 -13.30
N SER A 38 1.29 3.05 -13.29
CA SER A 38 2.18 2.08 -13.93
C SER A 38 2.16 0.73 -13.20
N ALA A 39 2.31 0.76 -11.88
CA ALA A 39 2.34 -0.43 -11.02
C ALA A 39 1.04 -1.26 -11.12
N VAL A 40 -0.12 -0.60 -11.06
CA VAL A 40 -1.42 -1.27 -11.14
C VAL A 40 -1.65 -1.85 -12.53
N ARG A 41 -1.26 -1.13 -13.59
CA ARG A 41 -1.41 -1.63 -14.96
C ARG A 41 -0.54 -2.85 -15.24
N GLU A 42 0.69 -2.86 -14.75
CA GLU A 42 1.56 -4.03 -14.84
C GLU A 42 0.98 -5.20 -14.04
N ALA A 43 0.58 -4.97 -12.78
CA ALA A 43 -0.02 -5.99 -11.94
C ALA A 43 -1.28 -6.60 -12.56
N PHE A 44 -2.14 -5.77 -13.16
CA PHE A 44 -3.35 -6.21 -13.86
C PHE A 44 -3.03 -7.06 -15.10
N THR A 45 -2.02 -6.66 -15.88
CA THR A 45 -1.56 -7.43 -17.04
C THR A 45 -1.08 -8.81 -16.63
N ARG A 46 -0.23 -8.89 -15.58
CA ARG A 46 0.24 -10.15 -15.00
C ARG A 46 -0.92 -11.02 -14.52
N ALA A 47 -1.95 -10.42 -13.92
CA ALA A 47 -3.14 -11.14 -13.47
C ALA A 47 -3.91 -11.77 -14.65
N GLN A 48 -4.11 -11.02 -15.74
CA GLN A 48 -4.77 -11.52 -16.95
C GLN A 48 -3.99 -12.67 -17.63
N GLU A 49 -2.67 -12.68 -17.50
CA GLU A 49 -1.80 -13.75 -17.97
C GLU A 49 -1.80 -15.01 -17.07
N GLY A 50 -2.56 -14.99 -15.97
CA GLY A 50 -2.62 -16.10 -15.02
C GLY A 50 -1.37 -16.22 -14.14
N ALA A 51 -0.65 -15.11 -13.92
CA ALA A 51 0.50 -15.11 -13.02
C ALA A 51 0.08 -15.42 -11.58
N ALA A 52 0.94 -16.12 -10.85
CA ALA A 52 0.73 -16.39 -9.43
C ALA A 52 0.75 -15.10 -8.58
N ASP A 53 0.06 -15.11 -7.43
CA ASP A 53 -0.12 -13.95 -6.53
C ASP A 53 1.18 -13.20 -6.22
N PHE A 54 2.28 -13.92 -5.98
CA PHE A 54 3.57 -13.30 -5.66
C PHE A 54 4.11 -12.44 -6.81
N ARG A 55 3.85 -12.81 -8.07
CA ARG A 55 4.26 -12.03 -9.25
C ARG A 55 3.41 -10.79 -9.41
N ILE A 56 2.12 -10.86 -9.09
CA ILE A 56 1.22 -9.70 -9.10
C ILE A 56 1.64 -8.73 -7.99
N ALA A 57 1.88 -9.23 -6.78
CA ALA A 57 2.37 -8.44 -5.65
C ALA A 57 3.72 -7.76 -5.95
N GLU A 58 4.65 -8.46 -6.60
CA GLU A 58 5.98 -7.95 -6.96
C GLU A 58 5.93 -6.73 -7.89
N ALA A 59 4.92 -6.62 -8.76
CA ALA A 59 4.71 -5.43 -9.59
C ALA A 59 4.10 -4.27 -8.78
N LEU A 60 3.25 -4.61 -7.80
CA LEU A 60 2.32 -3.67 -7.19
C LEU A 60 2.91 -2.89 -6.01
N TYR A 61 3.54 -3.57 -5.04
CA TYR A 61 3.93 -2.93 -3.77
C TYR A 61 5.14 -3.57 -3.08
N GLU A 62 5.82 -2.79 -2.23
CA GLU A 62 6.68 -3.30 -1.18
C GLU A 62 5.91 -3.33 0.15
N LYS A 63 6.01 -4.44 0.88
CA LYS A 63 5.54 -4.54 2.26
C LYS A 63 6.68 -4.19 3.21
N ILE A 64 6.51 -3.12 3.98
CA ILE A 64 7.52 -2.72 4.97
C ILE A 64 7.00 -2.86 6.40
N GLN A 65 7.91 -3.18 7.32
CA GLN A 65 7.64 -3.16 8.76
C GLN A 65 8.31 -1.92 9.35
N ILE A 66 7.54 -0.86 9.64
CA ILE A 66 8.07 0.45 10.01
C ILE A 66 8.87 0.44 11.33
N THR A 67 8.63 -0.57 12.17
CA THR A 67 9.34 -0.77 13.44
C THR A 67 10.78 -1.28 13.27
N ASN A 68 11.17 -1.69 12.06
CA ASN A 68 12.51 -2.20 11.76
C ASN A 68 13.58 -1.13 11.97
N GLU A 69 14.80 -1.55 12.30
CA GLU A 69 15.92 -0.63 12.62
C GLU A 69 16.38 0.21 11.44
N ARG A 70 16.27 -0.32 10.22
CA ARG A 70 16.64 0.40 8.98
C ARG A 70 15.96 1.76 8.83
N PHE A 71 14.79 1.95 9.46
CA PHE A 71 14.02 3.19 9.37
C PHE A 71 14.35 4.20 10.47
N THR A 72 15.32 3.95 11.36
CA THR A 72 15.60 4.83 12.51
C THR A 72 16.02 6.24 12.12
N GLN A 73 16.75 6.39 11.01
CA GLN A 73 17.23 7.68 10.50
C GLN A 73 16.73 7.94 9.08
N ASP A 74 15.72 7.18 8.64
CA ASP A 74 15.14 7.35 7.31
C ASP A 74 14.22 8.58 7.28
N LEU A 75 14.76 9.69 6.77
CA LEU A 75 14.05 10.96 6.63
C LEU A 75 13.19 11.03 5.36
N SER A 76 13.20 9.98 4.52
CA SER A 76 12.32 9.92 3.35
C SER A 76 10.84 9.86 3.78
N PRO A 77 9.91 10.32 2.92
CA PRO A 77 8.48 10.17 3.16
C PRO A 77 8.11 8.69 3.37
N ILE A 78 6.96 8.44 4.00
CA ILE A 78 6.47 7.07 4.24
C ILE A 78 6.41 6.30 2.91
N ASP A 79 5.79 6.94 1.91
CA ASP A 79 5.72 6.50 0.53
C ASP A 79 5.68 7.74 -0.38
N GLN A 80 6.68 7.86 -1.27
CA GLN A 80 6.82 8.99 -2.18
C GLN A 80 5.71 9.07 -3.23
N TRP A 81 5.04 7.96 -3.53
CA TRP A 81 4.00 7.87 -4.55
C TRP A 81 2.59 7.96 -3.97
N ASN A 82 2.44 7.90 -2.64
CA ASN A 82 1.16 8.06 -1.97
C ASN A 82 0.86 9.55 -1.79
N ASP A 83 -0.20 10.02 -2.44
CA ASP A 83 -0.61 11.42 -2.53
C ASP A 83 -1.26 11.99 -1.26
N THR A 84 -1.40 11.21 -0.18
CA THR A 84 -1.91 11.76 1.08
C THR A 84 -0.89 12.68 1.76
N PRO A 85 -1.32 13.81 2.33
CA PRO A 85 -0.45 14.69 3.12
C PRO A 85 0.27 13.94 4.23
N THR A 86 -0.37 12.94 4.85
CA THR A 86 0.25 12.08 5.87
C THR A 86 1.49 11.36 5.36
N SER A 87 1.45 10.79 4.15
CA SER A 87 2.59 10.06 3.59
C SER A 87 3.77 10.98 3.26
N GLN A 88 3.46 12.18 2.76
CA GLN A 88 4.44 13.13 2.22
C GLN A 88 5.03 14.06 3.29
N THR A 89 4.30 14.30 4.39
CA THR A 89 4.71 15.24 5.45
C THR A 89 5.59 14.58 6.50
N TYR A 90 5.30 13.33 6.84
CA TYR A 90 5.98 12.62 7.92
C TYR A 90 7.03 11.66 7.36
N SER A 91 8.19 11.60 8.00
CA SER A 91 9.23 10.66 7.63
C SER A 91 8.98 9.26 8.18
N ARG A 92 9.63 8.26 7.58
CA ARG A 92 9.65 6.89 8.11
C ARG A 92 10.28 6.82 9.50
N ALA A 93 11.31 7.60 9.76
CA ALA A 93 11.93 7.73 11.08
C ALA A 93 10.96 8.27 12.14
N TYR A 94 10.20 9.32 11.80
CA TYR A 94 9.19 9.87 12.70
C TYR A 94 8.07 8.87 12.97
N LEU A 95 7.56 8.20 11.92
CA LEU A 95 6.53 7.19 12.10
C LEU A 95 7.03 6.03 12.97
N ARG A 96 8.26 5.54 12.73
CA ARG A 96 8.89 4.52 13.58
C ARG A 96 8.99 4.97 15.03
N HIS A 97 9.41 6.21 15.27
CA HIS A 97 9.49 6.79 16.61
C HIS A 97 8.14 6.71 17.31
N LEU A 98 7.04 7.11 16.66
CA LEU A 98 5.69 7.02 17.24
C LEU A 98 5.33 5.57 17.63
N PHE A 99 5.63 4.59 16.77
CA PHE A 99 5.39 3.17 17.09
C PHE A 99 6.24 2.69 18.28
N LYS A 100 7.51 3.10 18.35
CA LYS A 100 8.41 2.72 19.45
C LYS A 100 8.04 3.38 20.77
N SER A 101 7.49 4.60 20.73
CA SER A 101 7.01 5.34 21.89
C SER A 101 5.62 4.90 22.36
N GLY A 102 4.92 4.03 21.61
CA GLY A 102 3.56 3.60 21.94
C GLY A 102 2.49 4.66 21.68
N GLU A 103 2.79 5.66 20.86
CA GLU A 103 1.90 6.78 20.57
C GLU A 103 0.80 6.38 19.58
N MET A 104 -0.47 6.63 19.95
CA MET A 104 -1.63 6.26 19.13
C MET A 104 -1.62 6.92 17.74
N LEU A 105 -0.98 8.09 17.62
CA LEU A 105 -0.80 8.78 16.35
C LEU A 105 -0.12 7.88 15.31
N GLY A 106 0.87 7.06 15.70
CA GLY A 106 1.57 6.17 14.79
C GLY A 106 0.63 5.19 14.08
N MET A 107 -0.28 4.56 14.84
CA MET A 107 -1.30 3.67 14.28
C MET A 107 -2.30 4.41 13.37
N ARG A 108 -2.65 5.65 13.70
CA ARG A 108 -3.55 6.48 12.86
C ARG A 108 -2.91 6.81 11.52
N LEU A 109 -1.66 7.28 11.52
CA LEU A 109 -0.94 7.63 10.29
C LEU A 109 -0.71 6.40 9.40
N ALA A 110 -0.30 5.27 10.00
CA ALA A 110 -0.16 3.99 9.30
C ALA A 110 -1.48 3.51 8.67
N THR A 111 -2.60 3.73 9.36
CA THR A 111 -3.92 3.34 8.85
C THR A 111 -4.31 4.19 7.65
N LEU A 112 -4.09 5.51 7.71
CA LEU A 112 -4.34 6.42 6.59
C LEU A 112 -3.48 6.06 5.37
N GLN A 113 -2.19 5.78 5.58
CA GLN A 113 -1.27 5.31 4.54
C GLN A 113 -1.83 4.07 3.81
N ASN A 114 -2.15 3.01 4.55
CA ASN A 114 -2.62 1.75 3.98
C ASN A 114 -3.99 1.89 3.31
N LEU A 115 -4.92 2.63 3.93
CA LEU A 115 -6.23 2.85 3.31
C LEU A 115 -6.10 3.62 2.00
N ARG A 116 -5.27 4.68 1.96
CA ARG A 116 -5.06 5.40 0.71
C ARG A 116 -4.41 4.54 -0.36
N PHE A 117 -3.43 3.72 0.00
CA PHE A 117 -2.84 2.75 -0.94
C PHE A 117 -3.92 1.89 -1.61
N TYR A 118 -4.82 1.29 -0.82
CA TYR A 118 -5.91 0.47 -1.36
C TYR A 118 -6.91 1.29 -2.20
N LEU A 119 -7.31 2.49 -1.74
CA LEU A 119 -8.23 3.34 -2.49
C LEU A 119 -7.64 3.77 -3.83
N ARG A 120 -6.37 4.18 -3.84
CA ARG A 120 -5.66 4.57 -5.05
C ARG A 120 -5.51 3.39 -6.01
N MET A 121 -5.22 2.19 -5.51
CA MET A 121 -5.21 0.96 -6.32
C MET A 121 -6.55 0.73 -7.02
N MET A 122 -7.67 0.88 -6.29
CA MET A 122 -9.01 0.71 -6.85
C MET A 122 -9.37 1.81 -7.85
N GLU A 123 -8.91 3.05 -7.65
CA GLU A 123 -9.04 4.14 -8.64
C GLU A 123 -8.37 3.76 -9.97
N GLU A 124 -7.12 3.32 -9.92
CA GLU A 124 -6.38 2.92 -11.12
C GLU A 124 -6.97 1.69 -11.81
N LEU A 125 -7.45 0.70 -11.03
CA LEU A 125 -8.14 -0.46 -11.59
C LEU A 125 -9.41 -0.06 -12.35
N ARG A 126 -10.20 0.88 -11.80
CA ARG A 126 -11.39 1.43 -12.47
C ARG A 126 -11.04 2.15 -13.77
N GLU A 127 -9.96 2.93 -13.79
CA GLU A 127 -9.47 3.58 -15.02
C GLU A 127 -9.09 2.55 -16.10
N ILE A 128 -8.52 1.39 -15.72
CA ILE A 128 -8.14 0.33 -16.66
C ILE A 128 -9.37 -0.33 -17.28
N ILE A 129 -10.38 -0.67 -16.48
CA ILE A 129 -11.58 -1.37 -16.96
C ILE A 129 -12.62 -0.43 -17.60
N GLY A 130 -12.47 0.89 -17.41
CA GLY A 130 -13.34 1.90 -18.01
C GLY A 130 -14.70 2.07 -17.32
N THR A 131 -14.77 1.81 -16.01
CA THR A 131 -16.00 1.95 -15.19
C THR A 131 -15.88 3.05 -14.14
#